data_AF-A0A1G8Q413-F1
#
_entry.id   AF-A0A1G8Q413-F1
#
_cell.length_a   1.000
_cell.length_b   1.000
_cell.length_c   1.000
_cell.angle_alpha   90.00
_cell.angle_beta   90.00
_cell.angle_gamma   90.00
#
_symmetry.space_group_name_H-M   'P 1'
#
loop_
_entity.id
_entity.type
_entity.pdbx_description
1 polymer ?
#
loop_
_entity_poly.entity_id
_entity_poly.type
_entity_poly.pdbx_seq_one_letter_code
_entity_poly.pdbx_strand_id
1 'polypeptide(L)'
;MDICNSEDLQAEPFTEKTFTEPEAIRAFVNAVNKASRIKGELDYGVTFRMYAAYKSGGEKVYSLNISDSKEEGIRGLLVESKDSGKGYSIPPKNHEELRKLIYGE
;
A
#
# COMPACT_ATOMS: atom_id res chain seq x y z
N MET A 1 -10.78 26.91 -25.27
CA MET A 1 -10.12 25.61 -25.03
C MET A 1 -10.86 24.99 -23.86
N ASP A 2 -11.78 24.07 -24.16
CA ASP A 2 -12.50 23.30 -23.15
C ASP A 2 -11.55 22.28 -22.51
N ILE A 3 -11.40 22.36 -21.20
CA ILE A 3 -10.51 21.52 -20.37
C ILE A 3 -11.35 20.45 -19.64
N CYS A 4 -12.47 20.02 -20.23
CA CYS A 4 -13.36 19.01 -19.63
C CYS A 4 -13.95 18.08 -20.70
N ASN A 5 -13.11 17.26 -21.32
CA ASN A 5 -13.61 15.99 -21.87
C ASN A 5 -13.57 14.97 -20.73
N SER A 6 -14.71 14.82 -20.06
CA SER A 6 -14.92 14.03 -18.85
C SER A 6 -15.12 12.53 -19.11
N GLU A 7 -14.47 11.96 -20.14
CA GLU A 7 -14.69 10.57 -20.53
C GLU A 7 -13.63 9.59 -19.99
N ASP A 8 -12.61 10.05 -19.25
CA ASP A 8 -11.51 9.20 -18.74
C ASP A 8 -11.37 9.14 -17.20
N LEU A 9 -12.34 9.63 -16.41
CA LEU A 9 -12.25 9.63 -14.94
C LEU A 9 -13.47 9.01 -14.25
N GLN A 10 -13.82 7.78 -14.62
CA GLN A 10 -14.66 6.92 -13.77
C GLN A 10 -13.94 5.61 -13.46
N ALA A 11 -12.76 5.70 -12.87
CA ALA A 11 -12.36 4.61 -11.98
C ALA A 11 -13.30 4.69 -10.76
N GLU A 12 -14.08 3.64 -10.51
CA GLU A 12 -14.88 3.59 -9.29
C GLU A 12 -13.99 3.85 -8.08
N PRO A 13 -14.45 4.66 -7.11
CA PRO A 13 -13.66 4.94 -5.92
C PRO A 13 -13.34 3.63 -5.21
N PHE A 14 -12.05 3.44 -4.87
CA PHE A 14 -11.63 2.28 -4.10
C PHE A 14 -12.43 2.21 -2.80
N THR A 15 -13.23 1.15 -2.65
CA THR A 15 -14.02 0.93 -1.44
C THR A 15 -13.09 0.39 -0.35
N GLU A 16 -13.28 0.86 0.88
CA GLU A 16 -12.51 0.38 2.03
C GLU A 16 -12.54 -1.15 2.12
N LYS A 17 -11.36 -1.76 2.33
CA LYS A 17 -11.22 -3.20 2.49
C LYS A 17 -10.65 -3.52 3.87
N THR A 18 -11.30 -4.47 4.54
CA THR A 18 -10.83 -5.04 5.80
C THR A 18 -10.40 -6.48 5.58
N PHE A 19 -9.18 -6.83 6.00
CA PHE A 19 -8.63 -8.18 5.92
C PHE A 19 -8.51 -8.79 7.32
N THR A 20 -9.28 -9.84 7.58
CA THR A 20 -9.27 -10.60 8.86
C THR A 20 -8.71 -12.00 8.72
N GLU A 21 -8.62 -12.52 7.50
CA GLU A 21 -8.17 -13.89 7.24
C GLU A 21 -6.67 -14.05 7.55
N PRO A 22 -6.27 -15.14 8.24
CA PRO A 22 -4.88 -15.36 8.64
C PRO A 22 -3.86 -15.27 7.49
N GLU A 23 -4.21 -15.78 6.32
CA GLU A 23 -3.38 -15.79 5.12
C GLU A 23 -3.15 -14.37 4.59
N ALA A 24 -4.23 -13.58 4.51
CA ALA A 24 -4.15 -12.18 4.09
C ALA A 24 -3.34 -11.36 5.09
N ILE A 25 -3.61 -11.49 6.38
CA ILE A 25 -2.83 -10.83 7.44
C ILE A 25 -1.35 -11.21 7.34
N ARG A 26 -1.03 -12.48 7.08
CA ARG A 26 0.35 -12.95 6.93
C ARG A 26 1.05 -12.29 5.74
N ALA A 27 0.36 -12.07 4.61
CA ALA A 27 0.90 -11.36 3.47
C ALA A 27 1.30 -9.91 3.84
N PHE A 28 0.40 -9.17 4.52
CA PHE A 28 0.70 -7.81 5.01
C PHE A 28 1.88 -7.80 5.99
N VAL A 29 1.89 -8.71 6.97
CA VAL A 29 3.00 -8.82 7.93
C VAL A 29 4.33 -9.15 7.24
N ASN A 30 4.32 -10.06 6.27
CA ASN A 30 5.50 -10.39 5.48
C ASN A 30 6.03 -9.19 4.70
N ALA A 31 5.15 -8.44 4.04
CA ALA A 31 5.51 -7.24 3.29
C ALA A 31 6.17 -6.19 4.19
N VAL A 32 5.59 -5.92 5.36
CA VAL A 32 6.16 -4.99 6.37
C VAL A 32 7.54 -5.48 6.84
N ASN A 33 7.66 -6.77 7.20
CA ASN A 33 8.89 -7.33 7.73
C ASN A 33 10.02 -7.44 6.68
N LYS A 34 9.68 -7.54 5.40
CA LYS A 34 10.66 -7.60 4.29
C LYS A 34 10.95 -6.24 3.68
N ALA A 35 10.20 -5.21 4.04
CA ALA A 35 10.44 -3.87 3.55
C ALA A 35 11.80 -3.34 4.04
N SER A 36 12.55 -2.71 3.15
CA SER A 36 13.90 -2.21 3.43
C SER A 36 13.92 -0.70 3.48
N ARG A 37 14.61 -0.12 4.47
CA ARG A 37 14.65 1.33 4.67
C ARG A 37 15.19 2.04 3.43
N ILE A 38 14.47 3.06 2.98
CA ILE A 38 14.90 3.96 1.92
C ILE A 38 15.81 5.02 2.54
N LYS A 39 16.91 5.36 1.86
CA LYS A 39 17.83 6.43 2.27
C LYS A 39 17.44 7.73 1.57
N GLY A 40 17.58 8.85 2.26
CA GLY A 40 17.27 10.18 1.73
C GLY A 40 15.86 10.63 2.08
N GLU A 41 15.48 11.78 1.52
CA GLU A 41 14.15 12.35 1.66
C GLU A 41 13.15 11.63 0.74
N LEU A 42 11.89 11.64 1.14
CA LEU A 42 10.80 11.01 0.41
C LEU A 42 9.82 12.09 -0.03
N ASP A 43 9.63 12.19 -1.35
CA ASP A 43 8.54 12.92 -1.96
C ASP A 43 7.57 11.88 -2.56
N TYR A 44 6.40 11.73 -1.96
CA TYR A 44 5.45 10.68 -2.32
C TYR A 44 4.00 11.11 -2.09
N GLY A 45 3.13 10.72 -3.02
CA GLY A 45 1.67 10.70 -2.81
C GLY A 45 1.25 9.46 -2.02
N VAL A 46 0.07 9.50 -1.41
CA VAL A 46 -0.48 8.36 -0.65
C VAL A 46 -1.57 7.68 -1.47
N THR A 47 -1.42 6.39 -1.78
CA THR A 47 -2.46 5.58 -2.45
C THR A 47 -3.47 5.06 -1.43
N PHE A 48 -3.00 4.40 -0.37
CA PHE A 48 -3.84 3.85 0.69
C PHE A 48 -3.38 4.32 2.07
N ARG A 49 -4.35 4.54 2.96
CA ARG A 49 -4.10 4.63 4.40
C ARG A 49 -4.47 3.29 5.03
N MET A 50 -3.47 2.56 5.50
CA MET A 50 -3.62 1.25 6.12
C MET A 50 -3.66 1.37 7.63
N TYR A 51 -4.69 0.80 8.25
CA TYR A 51 -4.84 0.71 9.70
C TYR A 51 -4.56 -0.73 10.15
N ALA A 52 -3.51 -0.91 10.96
CA ALA A 52 -3.10 -2.21 11.49
C ALA A 52 -3.48 -2.28 12.97
N ALA A 53 -4.53 -3.04 13.29
CA ALA A 53 -4.97 -3.30 14.66
C ALA A 53 -4.27 -4.53 15.24
N TYR A 54 -3.74 -4.41 16.47
CA TYR A 54 -3.01 -5.49 17.13
C TYR A 54 -3.84 -6.13 18.25
N LYS A 55 -3.71 -7.46 18.41
CA LYS A 55 -4.40 -8.21 19.49
C LYS A 55 -4.06 -7.71 20.89
N SER A 56 -2.85 -7.17 21.10
CA SER A 56 -2.43 -6.56 22.37
C SER A 56 -3.16 -5.25 22.70
N GLY A 57 -4.04 -4.79 21.81
CA GLY A 57 -4.55 -3.43 21.81
C GLY A 57 -3.61 -2.50 21.04
N GLY A 58 -4.19 -1.39 20.57
CA GLY A 58 -3.51 -0.37 19.79
C GLY A 58 -3.61 -0.56 18.28
N GLU A 59 -3.34 0.54 17.58
CA GLU A 59 -3.39 0.64 16.13
C GLU A 59 -2.14 1.36 15.63
N LYS A 60 -1.62 0.91 14.49
CA LYS A 60 -0.64 1.65 13.71
C LYS A 60 -1.23 2.05 12.37
N VAL A 61 -0.96 3.29 11.99
CA VAL A 61 -1.39 3.84 10.70
C VAL A 61 -0.18 3.94 9.79
N TYR A 62 -0.34 3.47 8.56
CA TYR A 62 0.67 3.51 7.52
C TYR A 62 0.12 4.17 6.26
N SER A 63 0.96 4.91 5.55
CA SER A 63 0.80 5.14 4.13
C SER A 63 1.32 3.90 3.39
N LEU A 64 0.44 3.26 2.62
CA LEU A 64 0.75 2.09 1.82
C LEU A 64 0.52 2.43 0.34
N ASN A 65 1.57 2.33 -0.47
CA ASN A 65 1.45 2.48 -1.91
C ASN A 65 1.79 1.15 -2.58
N ILE A 66 0.77 0.56 -3.20
CA ILE A 66 0.84 -0.65 -4.00
C ILE A 66 0.17 -0.29 -5.32
N SER A 67 0.94 -0.29 -6.41
CA SER A 67 0.39 -0.07 -7.76
C SER A 67 -0.43 -1.29 -8.21
N ASP A 68 -1.50 -1.07 -8.97
CA ASP A 68 -2.24 -2.13 -9.67
C ASP A 68 -1.57 -2.58 -10.99
N SER A 69 -0.40 -2.03 -11.32
CA SER A 69 0.34 -2.48 -12.48
C SER A 69 0.83 -3.93 -12.30
N LYS A 70 0.70 -4.72 -13.37
CA LYS A 70 1.18 -6.10 -13.48
C LYS A 70 2.62 -6.20 -14.00
N GLU A 71 3.29 -5.07 -14.17
CA GLU A 71 4.69 -5.06 -14.60
C GLU A 71 5.58 -5.71 -13.55
N GLU A 72 6.54 -6.50 -14.01
CA GLU A 72 7.47 -7.17 -13.11
C GLU A 72 8.45 -6.19 -12.47
N GLY A 73 8.88 -6.50 -11.24
CA GLY A 73 9.91 -5.73 -10.55
C GLY A 73 9.41 -4.47 -9.84
N ILE A 74 8.11 -4.15 -9.92
CA ILE A 74 7.52 -3.04 -9.15
C ILE A 74 7.73 -3.27 -7.66
N ARG A 75 8.07 -2.20 -6.95
CA ARG A 75 8.28 -2.19 -5.51
C ARG A 75 7.17 -1.38 -4.85
N GLY A 76 6.71 -1.83 -3.70
CA GLY A 76 5.76 -1.08 -2.89
C GLY A 76 6.48 -0.05 -2.00
N LEU A 77 5.72 0.91 -1.48
CA LEU A 77 6.18 1.85 -0.46
C LEU A 77 5.32 1.70 0.79
N LEU A 78 5.99 1.64 1.94
CA LEU A 78 5.37 1.66 3.26
C LEU A 78 6.00 2.79 4.07
N VAL A 79 5.17 3.67 4.63
CA VAL A 79 5.63 4.74 5.53
C VAL A 79 4.75 4.72 6.79
N GLU A 80 5.34 4.64 7.98
CA GLU A 80 4.58 4.76 9.23
C GLU A 80 4.19 6.21 9.44
N SER A 81 2.90 6.50 9.65
CA SER A 81 2.42 7.89 9.69
C SER A 81 3.01 8.73 10.84
N LYS A 82 3.43 8.08 11.93
CA LYS A 82 4.11 8.75 13.07
C LYS A 82 5.58 9.08 12.79
N ASP A 83 6.16 8.51 11.74
CA ASP A 83 7.55 8.69 11.33
C ASP A 83 7.60 8.84 9.80
N SER A 84 6.88 9.85 9.31
CA SER A 84 6.67 10.09 7.88
C SER A 84 7.96 10.37 7.10
N GLY A 85 9.05 10.69 7.79
CA GLY A 85 10.39 10.82 7.21
C GLY A 85 11.10 9.48 6.95
N LYS A 86 10.52 8.34 7.35
CA LYS A 86 11.12 7.01 7.19
C LYS A 86 10.20 6.07 6.41
N GLY A 87 10.44 6.03 5.10
CA GLY A 87 9.82 5.06 4.22
C GLY A 87 10.64 3.80 4.02
N TYR A 88 9.94 2.74 3.69
CA TYR A 88 10.46 1.40 3.47
C TYR A 88 9.97 0.90 2.12
N SER A 89 10.87 0.33 1.34
CA SER A 89 10.56 -0.25 0.05
C SER A 89 10.21 -1.73 0.20
N ILE A 90 8.97 -2.09 -0.13
CA ILE A 90 8.47 -3.46 -0.17
C ILE A 90 9.02 -4.14 -1.44
N PRO A 91 9.66 -5.32 -1.35
CA PRO A 91 10.23 -5.99 -2.51
C PRO A 91 9.15 -6.52 -3.48
N PRO A 92 9.49 -6.77 -4.76
CA PRO A 92 8.50 -7.04 -5.79
C PRO A 92 7.57 -8.22 -5.54
N LYS A 93 8.10 -9.31 -4.99
CA LYS A 93 7.29 -10.48 -4.62
C LYS A 93 6.16 -10.12 -3.65
N ASN A 94 6.46 -9.28 -2.65
CA ASN A 94 5.49 -8.88 -1.66
C ASN A 94 4.57 -7.77 -2.17
N HIS A 95 5.06 -6.90 -3.06
CA HIS A 95 4.19 -5.95 -3.77
C HIS A 95 3.12 -6.69 -4.57
N GLU A 96 3.49 -7.69 -5.37
CA GLU A 96 2.54 -8.47 -6.18
C GLU A 96 1.55 -9.25 -5.31
N GLU A 97 2.00 -9.85 -4.20
CA GLU A 97 1.13 -10.54 -3.25
C GLU A 97 0.08 -9.60 -2.66
N LEU A 98 0.47 -8.38 -2.27
CA LEU A 98 -0.46 -7.37 -1.77
C LEU A 98 -1.38 -6.82 -2.86
N ARG A 99 -0.87 -6.64 -4.09
CA ARG A 99 -1.66 -6.16 -5.23
C ARG A 99 -2.86 -7.08 -5.46
N LYS A 100 -2.63 -8.39 -5.55
CA LYS A 100 -3.70 -9.39 -5.72
C LYS A 100 -4.77 -9.30 -4.63
N LEU A 101 -4.36 -9.15 -3.36
CA LEU A 101 -5.31 -8.99 -2.25
C LEU A 101 -6.11 -7.68 -2.34
N ILE A 102 -5.42 -6.56 -2.60
CA ILE A 102 -6.02 -5.23 -2.63
C ILE A 102 -6.96 -5.07 -3.82
N TYR A 103 -6.61 -5.59 -4.99
CA TYR A 103 -7.37 -5.43 -6.22
C TYR A 103 -8.28 -6.63 -6.55
N GLY A 104 -8.13 -7.76 -5.85
CA GLY A 104 -9.02 -8.92 -5.96
C GLY A 104 -8.73 -9.85 -7.13
N GLU A 105 -7.45 -10.14 -7.38
CA GLU A 105 -6.97 -11.04 -8.46
C GLU A 105 -6.45 -12.40 -7.98
#